data_AF-A0A654M7B8-F1
#
_entry.id   AF-A0A654M7B8-F1
#
_cell.length_a   1.000
_cell.length_b   1.000
_cell.length_c   1.000
_cell.angle_alpha   90.00
_cell.angle_beta   90.00
_cell.angle_gamma   90.00
#
_symmetry.space_group_name_H-M   'P 1'
#
loop_
_entity.id
_entity.type
_entity.pdbx_description
1 polymer ?
#
loop_
_entity_poly.entity_id
_entity_poly.type
_entity_poly.pdbx_seq_one_letter_code
_entity_poly.pdbx_strand_id
1 'polypeptide(L)'
;MERKDKTRLSGKSQLIENDHAMSTLDFGTMEFMKWLMEVETGSKECLIIVKDFFENKYVILFDKNISSSVIVCYRESMPWCITCDTDDCGHVGFAICLKQHYDRNDQIIC
;
A
#
# COMPACT_ATOMS: atom_id res chain seq x y z
N MET A 1 18.95 -58.48 0.38
CA MET A 1 18.97 -58.03 -1.02
C MET A 1 17.49 -57.96 -1.40
N GLU A 2 16.85 -56.81 -1.63
CA GLU A 2 17.22 -55.68 -2.46
C GLU A 2 16.70 -54.34 -1.90
N ARG A 3 17.44 -53.28 -2.24
CA ARG A 3 17.07 -51.87 -2.05
C ARG A 3 16.10 -51.47 -3.16
N LYS A 4 15.10 -50.63 -2.87
CA LYS A 4 14.49 -49.75 -3.88
C LYS A 4 14.45 -48.32 -3.37
N ASP A 5 15.35 -47.55 -3.96
CA ASP A 5 15.53 -46.12 -3.90
C ASP A 5 14.51 -45.39 -4.79
N LYS A 6 14.21 -44.14 -4.39
CA LYS A 6 13.76 -42.99 -5.21
C LYS A 6 12.34 -43.11 -5.81
N THR A 7 11.48 -42.12 -5.61
CA THR A 7 11.66 -40.84 -6.31
C THR A 7 11.05 -39.68 -5.53
N ARG A 8 11.83 -38.60 -5.50
CA ARG A 8 11.61 -37.35 -4.78
C ARG A 8 10.41 -36.59 -5.35
N LEU A 9 9.62 -36.08 -4.41
CA LEU A 9 8.77 -34.88 -4.45
C LEU A 9 8.75 -34.16 -5.81
N SER A 10 7.65 -34.37 -6.54
CA SER A 10 7.23 -33.54 -7.65
C SER A 10 7.14 -32.09 -7.16
N GLY A 11 7.88 -31.22 -7.83
CA GLY A 11 8.02 -29.82 -7.50
C GLY A 11 6.65 -29.19 -7.25
N LYS A 12 6.49 -28.64 -6.05
CA LYS A 12 5.57 -27.54 -5.85
C LYS A 12 6.09 -26.43 -6.75
N SER A 13 5.43 -26.22 -7.88
CA SER A 13 5.48 -24.95 -8.57
C SER A 13 5.01 -23.93 -7.52
N GLN A 14 5.97 -23.34 -6.80
CA GLN A 14 5.75 -22.06 -6.15
C GLN A 14 5.55 -21.09 -7.31
N LEU A 15 4.31 -21.05 -7.81
CA LEU A 15 3.74 -19.77 -8.19
C LEU A 15 3.92 -18.92 -6.95
N ILE A 16 4.91 -18.04 -7.00
CA ILE A 16 4.89 -16.85 -6.18
C ILE A 16 3.63 -16.16 -6.67
N GLU A 17 2.50 -16.49 -6.04
CA GLU A 17 1.38 -15.58 -5.99
C GLU A 17 2.02 -14.29 -5.49
N ASN A 18 2.17 -13.32 -6.40
CA ASN A 18 2.34 -11.94 -6.03
C ASN A 18 1.08 -11.61 -5.24
N ASP A 19 1.10 -11.99 -3.96
CA ASP A 19 0.12 -11.61 -2.98
C ASP A 19 0.12 -10.09 -3.05
N HIS A 20 -0.89 -9.56 -3.71
CA HIS A 20 -0.95 -8.16 -4.08
C HIS A 20 -1.14 -7.42 -2.76
N ALA A 21 -0.02 -7.06 -2.12
CA ALA A 21 0.04 -6.52 -0.76
C ALA A 21 -0.75 -5.21 -0.58
N MET A 22 -1.26 -4.67 -1.69
CA MET A 22 -2.03 -3.44 -1.82
C MET A 22 -3.35 -3.70 -2.57
N SER A 23 -3.93 -4.89 -2.46
CA SER A 23 -5.15 -5.28 -3.20
C SER A 23 -6.44 -4.73 -2.62
N THR A 24 -6.46 -4.35 -1.34
CA THR A 24 -7.69 -3.91 -0.66
C THR A 24 -7.47 -2.61 0.11
N LEU A 25 -8.55 -1.86 0.34
CA LEU A 25 -8.55 -0.65 1.17
C LEU A 25 -8.01 -0.91 2.59
N ASP A 26 -8.30 -2.08 3.16
CA ASP A 26 -7.87 -2.46 4.52
C ASP A 26 -6.34 -2.54 4.62
N PHE A 27 -5.66 -3.10 3.61
CA PHE A 27 -4.20 -3.09 3.55
C PHE A 27 -3.64 -1.66 3.53
N GLY A 28 -4.28 -0.77 2.77
CA GLY A 28 -3.93 0.65 2.76
C GLY A 28 -4.03 1.30 4.13
N THR A 29 -5.09 0.97 4.87
CA THR A 29 -5.31 1.46 6.24
C THR A 29 -4.23 0.94 7.19
N MET A 30 -3.86 -0.34 7.10
CA MET A 30 -2.79 -0.92 7.90
C MET A 30 -1.43 -0.27 7.62
N GLU A 31 -1.10 -0.04 6.35
CA GLU A 31 0.14 0.65 5.97
C GLU A 31 0.15 2.11 6.43
N PHE A 32 -1.00 2.78 6.44
CA PHE A 32 -1.14 4.12 7.01
C PHE A 32 -0.86 4.12 8.52
N MET A 33 -1.36 3.14 9.28
CA MET A 33 -1.05 3.01 10.71
C MET A 33 0.45 2.80 10.93
N LYS A 34 1.11 1.97 10.11
CA LYS A 34 2.57 1.82 10.17
C LYS A 34 3.28 3.13 9.88
N TRP A 35 2.86 3.87 8.85
CA TRP A 35 3.42 5.19 8.52
C TRP A 35 3.29 6.17 9.69
N LEU A 36 2.14 6.23 10.37
CA LEU A 36 1.98 7.04 11.58
C LEU A 36 2.98 6.64 12.68
N MET A 37 3.17 5.34 12.89
CA MET A 37 4.15 4.83 13.85
C MET A 37 5.59 5.13 13.43
N GLU A 38 5.91 5.11 12.13
CA GLU A 38 7.24 5.51 11.63
C GLU A 38 7.52 6.98 11.93
N VAL A 39 6.51 7.85 11.77
CA VAL A 39 6.62 9.28 12.09
C VAL A 39 6.88 9.49 13.58
N GLU A 40 6.25 8.70 14.45
CA GLU A 40 6.40 8.82 15.91
C GLU A 40 7.69 8.17 16.45
N THR A 41 8.05 6.98 15.94
CA THR A 41 9.10 6.13 16.52
C THR A 41 10.39 6.07 15.69
N GLY A 42 10.37 6.54 14.45
CA GLY A 42 11.49 6.44 13.51
C GLY A 42 11.73 5.04 12.95
N SER A 43 10.81 4.08 13.18
CA SER A 43 10.85 2.76 12.53
C SER A 43 10.71 2.90 11.00
N LYS A 44 11.15 1.87 10.25
CA LYS A 44 11.13 1.87 8.76
C LYS A 44 10.36 0.67 8.19
N GLU A 45 9.24 0.32 8.82
CA GLU A 45 8.45 -0.87 8.53
C GLU A 45 7.29 -0.65 7.54
N CYS A 46 6.90 0.59 7.25
CA CYS A 46 5.88 0.93 6.28
C CYS A 46 6.40 0.69 4.86
N LEU A 47 5.58 0.05 4.02
CA LEU A 47 5.90 -0.23 2.63
C LEU A 47 5.62 0.97 1.71
N ILE A 48 4.96 2.00 2.23
CA ILE A 48 4.57 3.20 1.48
C ILE A 48 5.34 4.41 2.01
N ILE A 49 5.85 5.22 1.09
CA ILE A 49 6.44 6.52 1.40
C ILE A 49 5.60 7.60 0.73
N VAL A 50 5.12 8.57 1.49
CA VAL A 50 4.49 9.77 0.93
C VAL A 50 5.57 10.64 0.30
N LYS A 51 5.46 10.92 -1.00
CA LYS A 51 6.40 11.76 -1.76
C LYS A 51 5.89 13.19 -1.93
N ASP A 52 4.62 13.32 -2.27
CA ASP A 52 3.96 14.60 -2.44
C ASP A 52 2.46 14.46 -2.12
N PHE A 53 1.85 15.51 -1.62
CA PHE A 53 0.44 15.55 -1.29
C PHE A 53 -0.11 16.94 -1.63
N PHE A 54 -1.03 16.98 -2.60
CA PHE A 54 -1.81 18.17 -2.90
C PHE A 54 -3.27 17.88 -2.58
N GLU A 55 -3.73 18.48 -1.48
CA GLU A 55 -5.10 18.41 -0.99
C GLU A 55 -6.14 18.53 -2.11
N ASN A 56 -7.11 17.61 -2.10
CA ASN A 56 -8.21 17.52 -3.06
C ASN A 56 -7.81 17.38 -4.55
N LYS A 57 -6.52 17.19 -4.87
CA LYS A 57 -6.05 16.97 -6.24
C LYS A 57 -5.40 15.61 -6.41
N TYR A 58 -4.29 15.37 -5.71
CA TYR A 58 -3.54 14.13 -5.84
C TYR A 58 -2.65 13.85 -4.64
N VAL A 59 -2.29 12.59 -4.48
CA VAL A 59 -1.16 12.14 -3.65
C VAL A 59 -0.21 11.31 -4.50
N ILE A 60 1.08 11.52 -4.29
CA ILE A 60 2.14 10.70 -4.88
C ILE A 60 2.72 9.84 -3.76
N LEU A 61 2.52 8.54 -3.88
CA LEU A 61 3.04 7.51 -3.00
C LEU A 61 4.20 6.80 -3.70
N PHE A 62 5.20 6.36 -2.96
CA PHE A 62 6.19 5.41 -3.45
C PHE A 62 5.98 4.08 -2.74
N ASP A 63 5.62 3.06 -3.51
CA ASP A 63 5.38 1.72 -3.02
C ASP A 63 6.68 0.92 -3.14
N LYS A 64 7.22 0.48 -1.99
CA LYS A 64 8.46 -0.31 -1.90
C LYS A 64 8.30 -1.71 -2.51
N ASN A 65 7.09 -2.29 -2.51
CA ASN A 65 6.84 -3.63 -3.04
C ASN A 65 7.01 -3.68 -4.56
N ILE A 66 6.41 -2.71 -5.26
CA ILE A 66 6.54 -2.58 -6.73
C ILE A 66 7.69 -1.66 -7.14
N SER A 67 8.40 -1.08 -6.17
CA SER A 67 9.52 -0.16 -6.37
C SER A 67 9.19 0.98 -7.34
N SER A 68 7.98 1.53 -7.25
CA SER A 68 7.46 2.51 -8.19
C SER A 68 6.63 3.59 -7.50
N SER A 69 6.57 4.76 -8.14
CA SER A 69 5.66 5.82 -7.73
C SER A 69 4.25 5.55 -8.22
N VAL A 70 3.30 5.68 -7.32
CA VAL A 70 1.86 5.53 -7.53
C VAL A 70 1.20 6.88 -7.32
N ILE A 71 0.32 7.25 -8.25
CA ILE A 71 -0.45 8.48 -8.17
C ILE A 71 -1.89 8.10 -7.87
N VAL A 72 -2.44 8.66 -6.78
CA VAL A 72 -3.87 8.59 -6.48
C VAL A 72 -4.44 9.99 -6.65
N CYS A 73 -5.39 10.15 -7.55
CA CYS A 73 -6.06 11.41 -7.82
C CYS A 73 -7.41 11.47 -7.12
N TYR A 74 -7.85 12.66 -6.73
CA TYR A 74 -9.20 12.89 -6.22
C TYR A 74 -10.04 13.52 -7.35
N ARG A 75 -10.94 12.74 -7.96
CA ARG A 75 -11.88 13.22 -8.97
C ARG A 75 -13.26 13.31 -8.34
N GLU A 76 -13.83 14.51 -8.27
CA GLU A 76 -15.18 14.71 -7.71
C GLU A 76 -15.37 14.07 -6.32
N SER A 77 -14.37 14.20 -5.45
CA SER A 77 -14.27 13.55 -4.12
C SER A 77 -14.04 12.04 -4.09
N MET A 78 -14.04 11.35 -5.25
CA MET A 78 -13.67 9.94 -5.36
C MET A 78 -12.16 9.79 -5.59
N PRO A 79 -11.43 9.06 -4.72
CA PRO A 79 -10.04 8.71 -4.96
C PRO A 79 -9.90 7.63 -6.04
N TRP A 80 -8.96 7.80 -6.96
CA TRP A 80 -8.67 6.85 -8.05
C TRP A 80 -7.17 6.62 -8.16
N CYS A 81 -6.75 5.36 -8.07
CA CYS A 81 -5.35 4.99 -8.27
C CYS A 81 -5.06 4.81 -9.77
N ILE A 82 -4.15 5.63 -10.32
CA ILE A 82 -3.77 5.55 -11.73
C ILE A 82 -3.03 4.24 -12.04
N THR A 83 -2.22 3.75 -11.09
CA THR A 83 -1.39 2.56 -11.30
C THR A 83 -2.19 1.27 -11.25
N CYS A 84 -3.18 1.18 -10.36
CA CYS A 84 -4.05 0.01 -10.23
C CYS A 84 -5.32 0.11 -11.10
N ASP A 85 -5.60 1.28 -11.65
CA ASP A 85 -6.80 1.60 -12.43
C ASP A 85 -8.11 1.23 -11.72
N THR A 86 -8.19 1.58 -10.44
CA THR A 86 -9.31 1.26 -9.55
C THR A 86 -9.44 2.29 -8.43
N ASP A 87 -10.63 2.43 -7.88
CA ASP A 87 -10.95 3.13 -6.63
C ASP A 87 -10.90 2.20 -5.40
N ASP A 88 -10.76 0.90 -5.60
CA ASP A 88 -10.64 -0.11 -4.54
C ASP A 88 -9.27 -0.79 -4.60
N CYS A 89 -8.28 -0.18 -3.95
CA CYS A 89 -6.97 -0.78 -3.68
C CYS A 89 -6.31 -0.16 -2.44
N GLY A 90 -5.23 -0.77 -1.95
CA GLY A 90 -4.55 -0.27 -0.76
C GLY A 90 -3.91 1.11 -0.96
N HIS A 91 -3.49 1.49 -2.18
CA HIS A 91 -2.98 2.85 -2.41
C HIS A 91 -4.08 3.89 -2.20
N VAL A 92 -5.31 3.55 -2.61
CA VAL A 92 -6.50 4.37 -2.35
C VAL A 92 -6.81 4.41 -0.86
N GLY A 93 -6.81 3.26 -0.17
CA GLY A 93 -7.04 3.19 1.28
C GLY A 93 -6.07 4.07 2.06
N PHE A 94 -4.78 4.00 1.72
CA PHE A 94 -3.76 4.87 2.32
C PHE A 94 -4.02 6.35 2.03
N ALA A 95 -4.34 6.70 0.77
CA ALA A 95 -4.62 8.07 0.35
C ALA A 95 -5.80 8.68 1.13
N ILE A 96 -6.89 7.92 1.31
CA ILE A 96 -8.07 8.33 2.09
C ILE A 96 -7.66 8.66 3.53
N CYS A 97 -6.95 7.75 4.20
CA CYS A 97 -6.52 7.96 5.58
C CYS A 97 -5.58 9.16 5.72
N LEU A 98 -4.67 9.34 4.75
CA LEU A 98 -3.76 10.47 4.72
C LEU A 98 -4.52 11.80 4.60
N LYS A 99 -5.49 11.86 3.67
CA LYS A 99 -6.34 13.04 3.51
C LYS A 99 -7.09 13.35 4.82
N GLN A 100 -7.76 12.37 5.40
CA GLN A 100 -8.48 12.54 6.67
C GLN A 100 -7.56 12.98 7.83
N HIS A 101 -6.28 12.61 7.79
CA HIS A 101 -5.31 13.06 8.78
C HIS A 101 -4.95 14.54 8.60
N TYR A 102 -4.66 14.99 7.38
CA TYR A 102 -4.42 16.41 7.10
C TYR A 102 -5.66 17.28 7.34
N ASP A 103 -6.83 16.84 6.88
CA ASP A 103 -8.10 17.55 7.10
C ASP A 103 -8.40 17.78 8.59
N ARG A 104 -7.99 16.84 9.46
CA ARG A 104 -8.12 16.99 10.92
C ARG A 104 -7.04 17.90 11.51
N ASN A 105 -5.80 17.81 11.05
CA ASN A 105 -4.70 18.63 11.58
C ASN A 105 -4.87 20.11 11.22
N ASP A 106 -5.42 20.42 10.05
CA ASP A 106 -5.69 21.80 9.62
C ASP A 106 -6.86 22.44 10.38
N GLN A 107 -7.72 21.65 11.03
CA GLN A 107 -8.82 22.13 11.87
C GLN A 107 -8.40 22.46 13.31
N ILE A 108 -7.15 22.22 13.72
CA ILE A 108 -6.68 22.46 15.10
C ILE A 108 -6.15 23.90 15.31
N ILE A 109 -6.21 24.76 14.28
CA ILE A 109 -5.95 26.20 14.45
C ILE A 109 -7.29 26.94 14.62
N CYS A 110 -7.86 26.87 15.84
CA CYS A 110 -8.94 27.73 16.28
C CYS A 110 -8.66 28.27 17.69
#